data_AF-A0A2N5XEW2-F1
#
_entry.id   AF-A0A2N5XEW2-F1
#
_cell.length_a   1.000
_cell.length_b   1.000
_cell.length_c   1.000
_cell.angle_alpha   90.00
_cell.angle_beta   90.00
_cell.angle_gamma   90.00
#
_symmetry.space_group_name_H-M   'P 1'
#
loop_
_entity.id
_entity.type
_entity.pdbx_description
1 polymer ?
#
loop_
_entity_poly.entity_id
_entity_poly.type
_entity_poly.pdbx_seq_one_letter_code
_entity_poly.pdbx_strand_id
1 'polypeptide(L)'
;MRSLLRMMKPDNFEDISAVSALYRPGPMGMNSHINYALRKNGQQEITPIHPELEEPLREVLDVTYGLIVYQEQVQKAAQVLAGYTLGQADLLRRAMGKKKKEVLDKEFVPFRAGCRERGYSDEAIQAVWDVLVPFAGYAFNKAHSAAYGLVSYWTAYLKANYPAEYMAALLTSVKDDKDKMALYLNECRRMGIKVLPPDVNESEANFTPRGDDTIVFGLTAVRNVGANVVDSIVKCRKEKGKYSDFPDFLDKVEAVVCNKRTIESMIKAGGFDGLGHTRKGLS
;
A
#
# COMPACT_ATOMS: atom_id res chain seq x y z
N MET A 1 -2.73 -4.35 -10.02
CA MET A 1 -2.27 -3.09 -9.40
C MET A 1 -0.93 -2.65 -9.99
N ARG A 2 0.15 -3.44 -9.86
CA ARG A 2 1.49 -3.11 -10.42
C ARG A 2 1.49 -2.75 -11.91
N SER A 3 0.69 -3.42 -12.73
CA SER A 3 0.57 -3.08 -14.16
C SER A 3 -0.14 -1.74 -14.39
N LEU A 4 -1.18 -1.44 -13.60
CA LEU A 4 -1.85 -0.14 -13.63
C LEU A 4 -0.89 0.99 -13.23
N LEU A 5 -0.13 0.83 -12.14
CA LEU A 5 0.84 1.83 -11.70
C LEU A 5 1.92 2.12 -12.76
N ARG A 6 2.41 1.09 -13.46
CA ARG A 6 3.37 1.26 -14.57
C ARG A 6 2.77 2.03 -15.76
N MET A 7 1.49 1.80 -16.05
CA MET A 7 0.77 2.52 -17.10
C MET A 7 0.47 3.96 -16.68
N MET A 8 -0.01 4.17 -15.46
CA MET A 8 -0.42 5.47 -14.92
C MET A 8 0.75 6.41 -14.72
N LYS A 9 1.92 5.90 -14.31
CA LYS A 9 3.10 6.70 -13.95
C LYS A 9 2.73 7.81 -12.93
N PRO A 10 2.31 7.47 -11.70
CA PRO A 10 1.98 8.46 -10.69
C PRO A 10 3.14 9.45 -10.47
N ASP A 11 2.85 10.75 -10.48
CA ASP A 11 3.83 11.82 -10.25
C ASP A 11 3.41 12.80 -9.14
N ASN A 12 2.21 12.63 -8.59
CA ASN A 12 1.69 13.42 -7.48
C ASN A 12 0.90 12.53 -6.49
N PHE A 13 0.54 13.10 -5.35
CA PHE A 13 -0.16 12.37 -4.29
C PHE A 13 -1.61 11.99 -4.65
N GLU A 14 -2.29 12.79 -5.47
CA GLU A 14 -3.67 12.52 -5.88
C GLU A 14 -3.76 11.24 -6.72
N ASP A 15 -2.75 10.94 -7.54
CA ASP A 15 -2.66 9.68 -8.27
C ASP A 15 -2.60 8.47 -7.32
N ILE A 16 -1.83 8.57 -6.23
CA ILE A 16 -1.70 7.50 -5.22
C ILE A 16 -3.06 7.25 -4.56
N SER A 17 -3.77 8.32 -4.19
CA SER A 17 -5.14 8.24 -3.66
C SER A 17 -6.09 7.62 -4.68
N ALA A 18 -6.04 8.06 -5.94
CA ALA A 18 -6.94 7.63 -7.02
C ALA A 18 -6.81 6.15 -7.36
N VAL A 19 -5.59 5.61 -7.34
CA VAL A 19 -5.32 4.19 -7.62
C VAL A 19 -6.13 3.28 -6.71
N SER A 20 -6.25 3.60 -5.42
CA SER A 20 -7.04 2.82 -4.47
C SER A 20 -8.55 2.83 -4.78
N ALA A 21 -9.06 3.97 -5.24
CA ALA A 21 -10.44 4.14 -5.64
C ALA A 21 -10.76 3.44 -6.98
N LEU A 22 -9.82 3.49 -7.93
CA LEU A 22 -9.95 3.00 -9.30
C LEU A 22 -9.70 1.49 -9.44
N TYR A 23 -8.83 0.90 -8.62
CA TYR A 23 -8.50 -0.53 -8.68
C TYR A 23 -9.55 -1.39 -7.94
N ARG A 24 -10.82 -1.22 -8.32
CA ARG A 24 -11.99 -1.89 -7.75
C ARG A 24 -12.90 -2.41 -8.87
N PRO A 25 -13.69 -3.49 -8.65
CA PRO A 25 -14.49 -4.11 -9.72
C PRO A 25 -15.38 -3.13 -10.51
N GLY A 26 -16.05 -2.18 -9.85
CA GLY A 26 -16.92 -1.20 -10.50
C GLY A 26 -16.18 -0.29 -11.49
N PRO A 27 -15.22 0.54 -11.04
CA PRO A 27 -14.43 1.39 -11.93
C PRO A 27 -13.61 0.59 -12.97
N MET A 28 -13.20 -0.64 -12.64
CA MET A 28 -12.51 -1.51 -13.59
C MET A 28 -13.42 -1.97 -14.73
N GLY A 29 -14.66 -2.35 -14.43
CA GLY A 29 -15.65 -2.73 -15.44
C GLY A 29 -16.00 -1.60 -16.41
N MET A 30 -15.91 -0.34 -15.96
CA MET A 30 -16.10 0.85 -16.79
C MET A 30 -14.83 1.36 -17.46
N ASN A 31 -13.74 0.61 -17.36
CA ASN A 31 -12.41 0.98 -17.85
C ASN A 31 -11.85 2.30 -17.25
N SER A 32 -12.44 2.85 -16.18
CA SER A 32 -12.08 4.15 -15.61
C SER A 32 -10.63 4.20 -15.14
N HIS A 33 -10.11 3.12 -14.57
CA HIS A 33 -8.71 3.01 -14.17
C HIS A 33 -7.72 3.14 -15.34
N ILE A 34 -8.02 2.56 -16.51
CA ILE A 34 -7.21 2.69 -17.72
C ILE A 34 -7.40 4.07 -18.33
N ASN A 35 -8.64 4.55 -18.45
CA ASN A 35 -8.93 5.88 -18.98
C ASN A 35 -8.22 6.97 -18.16
N TYR A 36 -8.20 6.86 -16.84
CA TYR A 36 -7.45 7.75 -15.96
C TYR A 36 -5.96 7.76 -16.32
N ALA A 37 -5.36 6.57 -16.45
CA ALA A 37 -3.95 6.44 -16.78
C ALA A 37 -3.62 6.99 -18.19
N LEU A 38 -4.46 6.75 -19.19
CA LEU A 38 -4.25 7.25 -20.55
C LEU A 38 -4.42 8.77 -20.63
N ARG A 39 -5.48 9.32 -20.02
CA ARG A 39 -5.75 10.76 -20.00
C ARG A 39 -4.66 11.52 -19.25
N LYS A 40 -4.21 11.00 -18.09
CA LYS A 40 -3.05 11.55 -17.36
C LYS A 40 -1.82 11.70 -18.23
N ASN A 41 -1.56 10.71 -19.07
CA ASN A 41 -0.37 10.68 -19.93
C ASN A 41 -0.59 11.33 -21.31
N GLY A 42 -1.71 12.03 -21.54
CA GLY A 42 -2.04 12.64 -22.83
C GLY A 42 -2.25 11.64 -23.97
N GLN A 43 -2.51 10.37 -23.65
CA GLN A 43 -2.72 9.29 -24.61
C GLN A 43 -4.20 9.08 -24.96
N GLN A 44 -5.08 9.83 -24.29
CA GLN A 44 -6.52 9.86 -24.54
C GLN A 44 -7.02 11.26 -24.25
N GLU A 45 -7.85 11.81 -25.13
CA GLU A 45 -8.47 13.12 -24.93
C GLU A 45 -9.44 13.11 -23.74
N ILE A 46 -9.50 14.24 -23.03
CA ILE A 46 -10.45 14.47 -21.96
C ILE A 46 -11.70 15.10 -22.59
N THR A 47 -12.68 14.26 -22.91
CA THR A 47 -13.97 14.75 -23.42
C THR A 47 -14.85 15.22 -22.25
N PRO A 48 -15.36 16.45 -22.27
CA PRO A 48 -16.31 16.92 -21.26
C PRO A 48 -17.62 16.13 -21.34
N ILE A 49 -18.35 16.07 -20.22
CA ILE A 49 -19.68 15.42 -20.18
C ILE A 49 -20.65 16.10 -21.16
N HIS A 50 -20.59 17.43 -21.21
CA HIS A 50 -21.31 18.29 -22.14
C HIS A 50 -20.55 19.63 -22.23
N PRO A 51 -20.54 20.34 -23.38
CA PRO A 51 -19.83 21.62 -23.52
C PRO A 51 -20.19 22.65 -22.45
N GLU A 52 -21.47 22.76 -22.08
CA GLU A 52 -21.93 23.66 -21.01
C GLU A 52 -21.38 23.33 -19.61
N LEU A 53 -20.91 22.11 -19.40
CA LEU A 53 -20.47 21.62 -18.10
C LEU A 53 -18.95 21.62 -17.95
N GLU A 54 -18.21 21.89 -19.03
CA GLU A 54 -16.75 21.87 -19.05
C GLU A 54 -16.18 22.86 -18.04
N GLU A 55 -16.46 24.16 -18.19
CA GLU A 55 -15.96 25.19 -17.28
C GLU A 55 -16.50 25.04 -15.84
N PRO A 56 -17.81 24.84 -15.61
CA PRO A 56 -18.33 24.70 -14.24
C PRO A 56 -17.76 23.50 -13.48
N LEU A 57 -17.52 22.36 -14.14
CA LEU A 57 -17.01 21.16 -13.49
C LEU A 57 -15.49 21.03 -13.53
N ARG A 58 -14.78 21.98 -14.17
CA ARG A 58 -13.33 21.94 -14.34
C ARG A 58 -12.59 21.68 -13.03
N GLU A 59 -12.81 22.52 -12.01
CA GLU A 59 -12.19 22.33 -10.69
C GLU A 59 -12.57 21.01 -10.00
N VAL A 60 -13.75 20.47 -10.31
CA VAL A 60 -14.26 19.23 -9.70
C VAL A 60 -13.60 18.00 -10.33
N LEU A 61 -13.35 18.02 -11.64
CA LEU A 61 -12.98 16.84 -12.41
C LEU A 61 -11.53 16.86 -12.92
N ASP A 62 -10.85 18.01 -12.94
CA ASP A 62 -9.46 18.13 -13.42
C ASP A 62 -8.51 17.25 -12.61
N VAL A 63 -8.69 17.21 -11.29
CA VAL A 63 -7.92 16.35 -10.36
C VAL A 63 -8.01 14.85 -10.66
N THR A 64 -8.97 14.46 -11.50
CA THR A 64 -9.18 13.07 -11.94
C THR A 64 -9.33 12.96 -13.45
N TYR A 65 -8.76 13.90 -14.20
CA TYR A 65 -8.71 13.89 -15.66
C TYR A 65 -10.10 13.70 -16.30
N GLY A 66 -11.10 14.45 -15.82
CA GLY A 66 -12.46 14.42 -16.36
C GLY A 66 -13.28 13.19 -15.97
N LEU A 67 -12.85 12.40 -14.98
CA LEU A 67 -13.57 11.21 -14.51
C LEU A 67 -14.19 11.45 -13.14
N ILE A 68 -15.39 10.94 -12.91
CA ILE A 68 -15.97 10.89 -11.56
C ILE A 68 -15.37 9.68 -10.83
N VAL A 69 -14.65 9.92 -9.74
CA VAL A 69 -14.00 8.88 -8.95
C VAL A 69 -14.52 8.90 -7.51
N TYR A 70 -14.73 10.10 -6.98
CA TYR A 70 -15.01 10.30 -5.56
C TYR A 70 -16.45 10.71 -5.27
N GLN A 71 -16.90 10.37 -4.07
CA GLN A 71 -18.20 10.81 -3.52
C GLN A 71 -18.29 12.32 -3.39
N GLU A 72 -17.18 12.95 -3.01
CA GLU A 72 -17.04 14.38 -2.83
C GLU A 72 -17.13 15.13 -4.17
N GLN A 73 -16.77 14.49 -5.29
CA GLN A 73 -16.98 15.06 -6.62
C GLN A 73 -18.47 15.09 -6.99
N VAL A 74 -19.23 14.04 -6.66
CA VAL A 74 -20.69 14.03 -6.84
C VAL A 74 -21.35 15.14 -6.02
N GLN A 75 -20.92 15.30 -4.77
CA GLN A 75 -21.44 16.35 -3.90
C GLN A 75 -21.09 17.75 -4.42
N LYS A 76 -19.85 17.97 -4.83
CA LYS A 76 -19.39 19.26 -5.35
C LYS A 76 -20.04 19.60 -6.69
N ALA A 77 -20.23 18.63 -7.59
CA ALA A 77 -20.97 18.82 -8.84
C ALA A 77 -22.42 19.26 -8.57
N ALA A 78 -23.10 18.64 -7.61
CA ALA A 78 -24.47 19.05 -7.23
C ALA A 78 -24.52 20.47 -6.63
N GLN A 79 -23.50 20.86 -5.86
CA GLN A 79 -23.40 22.24 -5.35
C GLN A 79 -23.22 23.24 -6.48
N VAL A 80 -22.29 22.98 -7.42
CA VAL A 80 -21.97 23.89 -8.51
C VAL A 80 -23.12 24.00 -9.51
N LEU A 81 -23.67 22.86 -9.93
CA LEU A 81 -24.66 22.81 -11.00
C LEU A 81 -26.08 23.09 -10.51
N ALA A 82 -26.47 22.57 -9.35
CA ALA A 82 -27.84 22.65 -8.86
C ALA A 82 -28.01 23.54 -7.63
N GLY A 83 -26.92 24.12 -7.10
CA GLY A 83 -27.00 25.03 -5.95
C GLY A 83 -27.18 24.37 -4.61
N TYR A 84 -26.95 23.08 -4.52
CA TYR A 84 -27.21 22.33 -3.30
C TYR A 84 -26.30 22.81 -2.18
N THR A 85 -26.83 22.91 -0.97
CA THR A 85 -26.01 22.91 0.25
C THR A 85 -25.26 21.59 0.36
N LEU A 86 -24.16 21.57 1.12
CA LEU A 86 -23.41 20.32 1.36
C LEU A 86 -24.28 19.20 1.97
N GLY A 87 -25.23 19.57 2.84
CA GLY A 87 -26.19 18.63 3.42
C GLY A 87 -27.12 18.02 2.38
N GLN A 88 -27.70 18.84 1.49
CA GLN A 88 -28.53 18.35 0.37
C GLN A 88 -27.72 17.48 -0.59
N ALA A 89 -26.48 17.88 -0.89
CA ALA A 89 -25.59 17.12 -1.77
C ALA A 89 -25.24 15.73 -1.18
N ASP A 90 -25.06 15.60 0.14
CA ASP A 90 -24.87 14.29 0.77
C ASP A 90 -26.14 13.43 0.73
N LEU A 91 -27.33 14.02 0.91
CA LEU A 91 -28.59 13.30 0.74
C LEU A 91 -28.75 12.75 -0.68
N LEU A 92 -28.45 13.57 -1.69
CA LEU A 92 -28.44 13.16 -3.10
C LEU A 92 -27.46 12.00 -3.34
N ARG A 93 -26.22 12.11 -2.86
CA ARG A 93 -25.21 11.06 -2.98
C ARG A 93 -25.68 9.75 -2.34
N ARG A 94 -26.31 9.79 -1.16
CA ARG A 94 -26.88 8.61 -0.49
C ARG A 94 -28.02 7.99 -1.29
N ALA A 95 -28.89 8.82 -1.88
CA ALA A 95 -29.98 8.38 -2.72
C ALA A 95 -29.46 7.66 -3.97
N MET A 96 -28.47 8.25 -4.66
CA MET A 96 -27.87 7.66 -5.85
C MET A 96 -27.15 6.33 -5.56
N GLY A 97 -26.48 6.21 -4.41
CA GLY A 97 -25.84 4.95 -4.00
C GLY A 97 -26.82 3.78 -3.82
N LYS A 98 -28.08 4.04 -3.45
CA LYS A 98 -29.13 3.00 -3.28
C LYS A 98 -29.75 2.54 -4.59
N LYS A 99 -29.60 3.30 -5.69
CA LYS A 99 -30.11 2.99 -7.03
C LYS A 99 -31.61 2.63 -7.10
N LYS A 100 -32.43 3.17 -6.20
CA LYS A 100 -33.88 2.97 -6.23
C LYS A 100 -34.50 3.96 -7.21
N LYS A 101 -35.04 3.47 -8.33
CA LYS A 101 -35.59 4.31 -9.41
C LYS A 101 -36.57 5.38 -8.90
N GLU A 102 -37.55 4.98 -8.09
CA GLU A 102 -38.54 5.92 -7.52
C GLU A 102 -37.93 7.04 -6.66
N VAL A 103 -36.80 6.77 -5.99
CA VAL A 103 -36.09 7.78 -5.19
C VAL A 103 -35.28 8.68 -6.11
N LEU A 104 -34.58 8.11 -7.09
CA LEU A 104 -33.81 8.86 -8.09
C LEU A 104 -34.71 9.80 -8.89
N ASP A 105 -35.88 9.34 -9.34
CA ASP A 105 -36.83 10.16 -10.10
C ASP A 105 -37.32 11.36 -9.26
N LYS A 106 -37.53 11.15 -7.95
CA LYS A 106 -37.89 12.24 -7.02
C LYS A 106 -36.75 13.22 -6.78
N GLU A 107 -35.51 12.75 -6.67
CA GLU A 107 -34.32 13.58 -6.49
C GLU A 107 -33.92 14.33 -7.77
N PHE A 108 -34.27 13.81 -8.95
CA PHE A 108 -33.99 14.46 -10.22
C PHE A 108 -34.77 15.77 -10.40
N VAL A 109 -36.01 15.84 -9.90
CA VAL A 109 -36.87 17.03 -10.00
C VAL A 109 -36.20 18.28 -9.40
N PRO A 110 -35.80 18.30 -8.11
CA PRO A 110 -35.12 19.45 -7.53
C PRO A 110 -33.74 19.69 -8.15
N PHE A 111 -33.02 18.65 -8.57
CA PHE A 111 -31.72 18.79 -9.22
C PHE A 111 -31.84 19.54 -10.55
N ARG A 112 -32.78 19.12 -11.40
CA ARG A 112 -33.07 19.76 -12.70
C ARG A 112 -33.55 21.19 -12.52
N ALA A 113 -34.44 21.45 -11.54
CA ALA A 113 -34.90 22.80 -11.26
C ALA A 113 -33.74 23.73 -10.88
N GLY A 114 -32.85 23.29 -9.98
CA GLY A 114 -31.67 24.06 -9.58
C GLY A 114 -30.66 24.29 -10.71
N CYS A 115 -30.51 23.33 -11.63
CA CYS A 115 -29.67 23.50 -12.81
C CYS A 115 -30.26 24.50 -13.81
N ARG A 116 -31.57 24.43 -14.07
CA ARG A 116 -32.26 25.38 -14.96
C ARG A 116 -32.19 26.82 -14.44
N GLU A 117 -32.34 27.01 -13.13
CA GLU A 117 -32.18 28.33 -12.50
C GLU A 117 -30.78 28.92 -12.74
N ARG A 118 -29.77 28.07 -12.94
CA ARG A 118 -28.38 28.44 -13.25
C ARG A 118 -28.07 28.49 -14.75
N GLY A 119 -29.07 28.30 -15.61
CA GLY A 119 -28.95 28.50 -17.05
C GLY A 119 -28.47 27.30 -17.85
N TYR A 120 -28.45 26.08 -17.28
CA TYR A 120 -28.08 24.87 -18.02
C TYR A 120 -29.23 24.31 -18.85
N SER A 121 -28.93 23.83 -20.06
CA SER A 121 -29.90 23.16 -20.94
C SER A 121 -30.36 21.82 -20.37
N ASP A 122 -31.54 21.36 -20.78
CA ASP A 122 -32.05 20.05 -20.36
C ASP A 122 -31.14 18.90 -20.84
N GLU A 123 -30.50 19.08 -22.00
CA GLU A 123 -29.52 18.16 -22.56
C GLU A 123 -28.28 18.04 -21.65
N ALA A 124 -27.72 19.17 -21.20
CA ALA A 124 -26.60 19.18 -20.26
C ALA A 124 -26.98 18.52 -18.91
N ILE A 125 -28.17 18.85 -18.39
CA ILE A 125 -28.68 18.31 -17.14
C ILE A 125 -28.85 16.79 -17.21
N GLN A 126 -29.41 16.29 -18.31
CA GLN A 126 -29.58 14.86 -18.52
C GLN A 126 -28.22 14.17 -18.65
N ALA A 127 -27.29 14.73 -19.42
CA ALA A 127 -25.95 14.18 -19.60
C ALA A 127 -25.20 14.02 -18.27
N VAL A 128 -25.21 15.02 -17.40
CA VAL A 128 -24.54 14.90 -16.09
C VAL A 128 -25.26 13.93 -15.16
N TRP A 129 -26.59 13.88 -15.20
CA TRP A 129 -27.35 12.95 -14.38
C TRP A 129 -27.06 11.49 -14.76
N ASP A 130 -27.01 11.21 -16.06
CA ASP A 130 -26.72 9.89 -16.62
C ASP A 130 -25.29 9.42 -16.32
N VAL A 131 -24.37 10.35 -16.07
CA VAL A 131 -23.03 10.04 -15.54
C VAL A 131 -23.07 9.86 -14.02
N LEU A 132 -23.68 10.76 -13.26
CA LEU A 132 -23.65 10.73 -11.79
C LEU A 132 -24.33 9.48 -11.20
N VAL A 133 -25.49 9.08 -11.72
CA VAL A 133 -26.29 7.95 -11.20
C VAL A 133 -25.53 6.61 -11.21
N PRO A 134 -24.98 6.14 -12.34
CA PRO A 134 -24.22 4.90 -12.36
C PRO A 134 -22.95 5.00 -11.49
N PHE A 135 -22.26 6.15 -11.54
CA PHE A 135 -21.00 6.37 -10.82
C PHE A 135 -21.16 6.42 -9.30
N ALA A 136 -22.25 6.97 -8.77
CA ALA A 136 -22.50 7.02 -7.33
C ALA A 136 -22.53 5.62 -6.68
N GLY A 137 -22.87 4.58 -7.45
CA GLY A 137 -22.84 3.19 -6.99
C GLY A 137 -21.45 2.63 -6.70
N TYR A 138 -20.40 3.25 -7.25
CA TYR A 138 -19.02 2.82 -7.04
C TYR A 138 -18.06 3.96 -6.69
N ALA A 139 -18.54 5.20 -6.58
CA ALA A 139 -17.81 6.36 -6.11
C ALA A 139 -17.19 6.09 -4.74
N PHE A 140 -15.92 6.44 -4.60
CA PHE A 140 -15.13 6.15 -3.42
C PHE A 140 -15.07 7.36 -2.48
N ASN A 141 -14.93 7.13 -1.17
CA ASN A 141 -14.77 8.22 -0.22
C ASN A 141 -13.33 8.78 -0.33
N LYS A 142 -13.18 10.04 -0.74
CA LYS A 142 -11.87 10.67 -0.97
C LYS A 142 -11.05 10.77 0.31
N ALA A 143 -11.69 11.09 1.44
CA ALA A 143 -10.98 11.16 2.72
C ALA A 143 -10.36 9.80 3.12
N HIS A 144 -11.09 8.71 2.89
CA HIS A 144 -10.60 7.37 3.14
C HIS A 144 -9.45 6.98 2.19
N SER A 145 -9.57 7.26 0.88
CA SER A 145 -8.48 6.98 -0.05
C SER A 145 -7.24 7.82 0.22
N ALA A 146 -7.40 9.08 0.63
CA ALA A 146 -6.28 9.95 0.99
C ALA A 146 -5.54 9.44 2.24
N ALA A 147 -6.26 9.00 3.28
CA ALA A 147 -5.66 8.47 4.49
C ALA A 147 -4.83 7.20 4.22
N TYR A 148 -5.36 6.25 3.45
CA TYR A 148 -4.61 5.05 3.03
C TYR A 148 -3.50 5.36 2.01
N GLY A 149 -3.74 6.36 1.16
CA GLY A 149 -2.76 6.89 0.22
C GLY A 149 -1.52 7.43 0.94
N LEU A 150 -1.70 8.09 2.10
CA LEU A 150 -0.60 8.61 2.91
C LEU A 150 0.32 7.51 3.44
N VAL A 151 -0.26 6.44 3.99
CA VAL A 151 0.51 5.27 4.44
C VAL A 151 1.21 4.58 3.27
N SER A 152 0.54 4.47 2.12
CA SER A 152 1.13 3.92 0.90
C SER A 152 2.31 4.76 0.41
N TYR A 153 2.19 6.09 0.44
CA TYR A 153 3.28 7.00 0.11
C TYR A 153 4.44 6.87 1.09
N TRP A 154 4.19 6.86 2.40
CA TRP A 154 5.26 6.70 3.40
C TRP A 154 6.00 5.38 3.25
N THR A 155 5.30 4.28 3.02
CA THR A 155 5.96 2.98 2.80
C THR A 155 6.76 2.94 1.50
N ALA A 156 6.24 3.55 0.43
CA ALA A 156 6.98 3.69 -0.83
C ALA A 156 8.21 4.59 -0.67
N TYR A 157 8.09 5.70 0.05
CA TYR A 157 9.18 6.63 0.38
C TYR A 157 10.29 5.92 1.15
N LEU A 158 9.95 5.18 2.22
CA LEU A 158 10.92 4.42 2.99
C LEU A 158 11.59 3.35 2.12
N LYS A 159 10.82 2.62 1.30
CA LYS A 159 11.40 1.62 0.41
C LYS A 159 12.33 2.20 -0.66
N ALA A 160 12.06 3.43 -1.12
CA ALA A 160 12.87 4.09 -2.13
C ALA A 160 14.14 4.74 -1.57
N ASN A 161 14.09 5.28 -0.35
CA ASN A 161 15.17 6.09 0.23
C ASN A 161 15.95 5.37 1.35
N TYR A 162 15.35 4.36 1.99
CA TYR A 162 15.94 3.54 3.05
C TYR A 162 15.64 2.05 2.79
N PRO A 163 16.10 1.52 1.64
CA PRO A 163 15.66 0.22 1.13
C PRO A 163 16.04 -0.94 2.06
N ALA A 164 17.27 -0.95 2.61
CA ALA A 164 17.72 -1.99 3.52
C ALA A 164 16.94 -1.96 4.84
N GLU A 165 16.73 -0.79 5.43
CA GLU A 165 15.98 -0.59 6.67
C GLU A 165 14.52 -1.03 6.50
N TYR A 166 13.87 -0.55 5.43
CA TYR A 166 12.48 -0.89 5.14
C TYR A 166 12.31 -2.39 4.93
N MET A 167 13.18 -3.00 4.11
CA MET A 167 13.12 -4.43 3.85
C MET A 167 13.47 -5.27 5.08
N ALA A 168 14.37 -4.81 5.95
CA ALA A 168 14.67 -5.47 7.23
C ALA A 168 13.46 -5.43 8.18
N ALA A 169 12.78 -4.29 8.29
CA ALA A 169 11.54 -4.19 9.05
C ALA A 169 10.44 -5.09 8.47
N LEU A 170 10.32 -5.13 7.14
CA LEU A 170 9.33 -5.96 6.45
C LEU A 170 9.59 -7.45 6.67
N LEU A 171 10.83 -7.91 6.52
CA LEU A 171 11.24 -9.29 6.84
C LEU A 171 10.97 -9.65 8.30
N THR A 172 11.24 -8.72 9.21
CA THR A 172 10.95 -8.89 10.65
C THR A 172 9.46 -9.08 10.91
N SER A 173 8.59 -8.33 10.24
CA SER A 173 7.13 -8.43 10.42
C SER A 173 6.53 -9.76 9.96
N VAL A 174 7.25 -10.52 9.12
CA VAL A 174 6.82 -11.84 8.63
C VAL A 174 7.77 -12.97 9.04
N LYS A 175 8.59 -12.78 10.08
CA LYS A 175 9.62 -13.74 10.48
C LYS A 175 9.11 -15.16 10.74
N ASP A 176 7.86 -15.28 11.17
CA ASP A 176 7.17 -16.54 11.47
C ASP A 176 6.50 -17.18 10.24
N ASP A 177 6.35 -16.44 9.14
CA ASP A 177 5.71 -16.88 7.89
C ASP A 177 6.78 -17.10 6.80
N LYS A 178 7.19 -18.35 6.60
CA LYS A 178 8.29 -18.71 5.69
C LYS A 178 7.97 -18.46 4.22
N ASP A 179 6.70 -18.59 3.83
CA ASP A 179 6.28 -18.34 2.46
C ASP A 179 6.33 -16.84 2.14
N LYS A 180 5.84 -15.99 3.05
CA LYS A 180 5.95 -14.52 2.88
C LYS A 180 7.39 -14.04 2.98
N MET A 181 8.18 -14.59 3.91
CA MET A 181 9.60 -14.25 4.04
C MET A 181 10.35 -14.57 2.73
N ALA A 182 10.09 -15.71 2.09
CA ALA A 182 10.70 -16.05 0.80
C ALA A 182 10.37 -15.03 -0.30
N LEU A 183 9.14 -14.51 -0.35
CA LEU A 183 8.75 -13.44 -1.29
C LEU A 183 9.58 -12.17 -1.08
N TYR A 184 9.77 -11.74 0.17
CA TYR A 184 10.54 -10.53 0.48
C TYR A 184 12.05 -10.72 0.33
N LEU A 185 12.59 -11.91 0.61
CA LEU A 185 13.99 -12.25 0.32
C LEU A 185 14.27 -12.17 -1.19
N ASN A 186 13.34 -12.66 -2.02
CA ASN A 186 13.46 -12.53 -3.48
C ASN A 186 13.36 -11.07 -3.94
N GLU A 187 12.52 -10.26 -3.28
CA GLU A 187 12.46 -8.81 -3.57
C GLU A 187 13.76 -8.10 -3.16
N CYS A 188 14.36 -8.44 -2.02
CA CYS A 188 15.69 -7.94 -1.63
C CYS A 188 16.71 -8.22 -2.73
N ARG A 189 16.78 -9.47 -3.23
CA ARG A 189 17.66 -9.86 -4.34
C ARG A 189 17.40 -9.02 -5.60
N ARG A 190 16.13 -8.80 -5.97
CA ARG A 190 15.76 -7.97 -7.13
C ARG A 190 16.20 -6.52 -6.97
N MET A 191 16.20 -6.01 -5.74
CA MET A 191 16.64 -4.65 -5.40
C MET A 191 18.17 -4.53 -5.23
N GLY A 192 18.92 -5.62 -5.33
CA GLY A 192 20.37 -5.62 -5.09
C GLY A 192 20.76 -5.66 -3.59
N ILE A 193 19.81 -5.89 -2.69
CA ILE A 193 20.05 -5.97 -1.26
C ILE A 193 20.50 -7.39 -0.90
N LYS A 194 21.71 -7.50 -0.36
CA LYS A 194 22.30 -8.75 0.12
C LYS A 194 21.76 -9.09 1.50
N VAL A 195 21.09 -10.23 1.63
CA VAL A 195 20.67 -10.77 2.93
C VAL A 195 21.68 -11.83 3.36
N LEU A 196 22.50 -11.50 4.36
CA LEU A 196 23.47 -12.42 4.96
C LEU A 196 22.74 -13.49 5.77
N PRO A 197 23.28 -14.73 5.87
CA PRO A 197 22.72 -15.77 6.73
C PRO A 197 22.77 -15.35 8.21
N PRO A 198 22.06 -16.06 9.10
CA PRO A 198 22.22 -15.85 10.54
C PRO A 198 23.66 -16.16 10.97
N ASP A 199 24.16 -15.40 11.92
CA ASP A 199 25.52 -15.52 12.48
C ASP A 199 25.49 -15.14 13.96
N VAL A 200 25.96 -16.02 14.85
CA VAL A 200 25.97 -15.78 16.31
C VAL A 200 26.80 -14.57 16.73
N ASN A 201 27.76 -14.11 15.92
CA ASN A 201 28.59 -12.94 16.19
C ASN A 201 28.03 -11.64 15.61
N GLU A 202 27.14 -11.71 14.62
CA GLU A 202 26.73 -10.54 13.83
C GLU A 202 25.21 -10.29 13.85
N SER A 203 24.40 -11.33 13.99
CA SER A 203 22.94 -11.23 14.00
C SER A 203 22.41 -10.71 15.33
N GLU A 204 21.34 -9.94 15.25
CA GLU A 204 20.52 -9.51 16.38
C GLU A 204 19.19 -10.30 16.40
N ALA A 205 18.26 -9.92 17.27
CA ALA A 205 16.94 -10.56 17.35
C ALA A 205 16.14 -10.46 16.05
N ASN A 206 16.07 -9.25 15.49
CA ASN A 206 15.35 -8.93 14.27
C ASN A 206 16.32 -8.81 13.08
N PHE A 207 15.79 -8.75 11.87
CA PHE A 207 16.63 -8.44 10.71
C PHE A 207 17.23 -7.04 10.87
N THR A 208 18.53 -6.90 10.62
CA THR A 208 19.25 -5.66 10.90
C THR A 208 19.93 -5.15 9.63
N PRO A 209 19.62 -3.92 9.17
CA PRO A 209 20.32 -3.32 8.05
C PRO A 209 21.78 -3.00 8.43
N ARG A 210 22.69 -3.12 7.47
CA ARG A 210 24.10 -2.73 7.57
C ARG A 210 24.46 -1.91 6.34
N GLY A 211 24.35 -0.59 6.48
CA GLY A 211 24.39 0.30 5.33
C GLY A 211 23.20 0.07 4.40
N ASP A 212 23.31 0.57 3.17
CA ASP A 212 22.17 0.71 2.26
C ASP A 212 21.82 -0.57 1.47
N ASP A 213 22.74 -1.54 1.43
CA ASP A 213 22.65 -2.70 0.52
C ASP A 213 22.71 -4.06 1.22
N THR A 214 22.84 -4.09 2.54
CA THR A 214 23.06 -5.34 3.27
C THR A 214 22.11 -5.47 4.46
N ILE A 215 21.55 -6.66 4.66
CA ILE A 215 20.72 -7.02 5.82
C ILE A 215 21.31 -8.28 6.46
N VAL A 216 21.48 -8.28 7.77
CA VAL A 216 21.82 -9.48 8.55
C VAL A 216 20.55 -10.16 9.01
N PHE A 217 20.48 -11.48 8.83
CA PHE A 217 19.34 -12.29 9.25
C PHE A 217 19.09 -12.16 10.75
N GLY A 218 17.83 -12.00 11.16
CA GLY A 218 17.45 -11.99 12.57
C GLY A 218 17.42 -13.40 13.17
N LEU A 219 18.06 -13.61 14.33
CA LEU A 219 18.11 -14.93 14.98
C LEU A 219 16.72 -15.44 15.38
N THR A 220 15.77 -14.55 15.72
CA THR A 220 14.40 -14.97 16.05
C THR A 220 13.61 -15.48 14.85
N ALA A 221 14.11 -15.27 13.63
CA ALA A 221 13.53 -15.85 12.42
C ALA A 221 14.04 -17.30 12.17
N VAL A 222 15.01 -17.81 12.93
CA VAL A 222 15.44 -19.21 12.84
C VAL A 222 14.41 -20.10 13.54
N ARG A 223 14.00 -21.19 12.87
CA ARG A 223 13.00 -22.11 13.43
C ARG A 223 13.51 -22.69 14.76
N ASN A 224 12.63 -22.79 15.76
CA ASN A 224 12.94 -23.28 17.11
C ASN A 224 13.91 -22.40 17.92
N VAL A 225 14.19 -21.16 17.50
CA VAL A 225 15.03 -20.21 18.27
C VAL A 225 14.13 -19.11 18.84
N GLY A 226 13.88 -19.17 20.15
CA GLY A 226 13.00 -18.24 20.86
C GLY A 226 13.69 -16.92 21.22
N ALA A 227 12.91 -15.87 21.50
CA ALA A 227 13.44 -14.55 21.89
C ALA A 227 14.35 -14.62 23.13
N ASN A 228 13.94 -15.38 24.15
CA ASN A 228 14.73 -15.61 25.37
C ASN A 228 16.12 -16.21 25.10
N VAL A 229 16.23 -17.13 24.14
CA VAL A 229 17.50 -17.70 23.71
C VAL A 229 18.36 -16.63 23.04
N VAL A 230 17.78 -15.85 22.12
CA VAL A 230 18.51 -14.81 21.40
C VAL A 230 19.01 -13.72 22.33
N ASP A 231 18.17 -13.27 23.26
CA ASP A 231 18.54 -12.26 24.26
C ASP A 231 19.75 -12.72 25.07
N SER A 232 19.78 -14.00 25.46
CA SER A 232 20.93 -14.61 26.16
C SER A 232 22.19 -14.64 25.29
N ILE A 233 22.09 -15.04 24.01
CA ILE A 233 23.23 -15.01 23.06
C ILE A 233 23.78 -13.59 22.92
N VAL A 234 22.92 -12.61 22.62
CA VAL A 234 23.34 -11.21 22.42
C VAL A 234 23.93 -10.63 23.70
N LYS A 235 23.34 -10.92 24.87
CA LYS A 235 23.87 -10.51 26.18
C LYS A 235 25.26 -11.08 26.41
N CYS A 236 25.43 -12.40 26.29
CA CYS A 236 26.73 -13.04 26.50
C CYS A 236 27.79 -12.54 25.50
N ARG A 237 27.42 -12.30 24.24
CA ARG A 237 28.31 -11.70 23.23
C ARG A 237 28.77 -10.28 23.64
N LYS A 238 27.89 -9.48 24.22
CA LYS A 238 28.22 -8.12 24.69
C LYS A 238 29.09 -8.13 25.96
N GLU A 239 28.79 -9.02 26.90
CA GLU A 239 29.50 -9.09 28.19
C GLU A 239 30.84 -9.82 28.11
N LYS A 240 30.92 -10.90 27.31
CA LYS A 240 32.06 -11.82 27.25
C LYS A 240 32.83 -11.74 25.91
N GLY A 241 32.41 -10.87 25.00
CA GLY A 241 32.98 -10.73 23.66
C GLY A 241 32.44 -11.73 22.64
N LYS A 242 32.90 -11.59 21.38
CA LYS A 242 32.55 -12.50 20.28
C LYS A 242 32.97 -13.94 20.58
N TYR A 243 32.29 -14.87 19.93
CA TYR A 243 32.59 -16.29 19.96
C TYR A 243 33.69 -16.61 18.95
N SER A 244 34.79 -17.23 19.39
CA SER A 244 35.91 -17.59 18.51
C SER A 244 35.67 -18.90 17.77
N ASP A 245 35.07 -19.87 18.44
CA ASP A 245 34.74 -21.19 17.92
C ASP A 245 33.49 -21.76 18.63
N PHE A 246 33.05 -22.96 18.25
CA PHE A 246 31.84 -23.56 18.81
C PHE A 246 31.97 -23.96 20.29
N PRO A 247 33.09 -24.54 20.76
CA PRO A 247 33.33 -24.72 22.20
C PRO A 247 33.26 -23.42 23.00
N ASP A 248 33.93 -22.36 22.55
CA ASP A 248 33.91 -21.04 23.20
C ASP A 248 32.49 -20.45 23.26
N PHE A 249 31.68 -20.69 22.22
CA PHE A 249 30.25 -20.37 22.26
C PHE A 249 29.53 -21.08 23.42
N LEU A 250 29.70 -22.40 23.55
CA LEU A 250 29.05 -23.18 24.61
C LEU A 250 29.51 -22.78 26.02
N ASP A 251 30.78 -22.41 26.18
CA ASP A 251 31.33 -21.95 27.46
C ASP A 251 30.82 -20.56 27.88
N LYS A 252 30.54 -19.70 26.89
CA LYS A 252 30.11 -18.31 27.14
C LYS A 252 28.60 -18.16 27.33
N VAL A 253 27.76 -18.93 26.64
CA VAL A 253 26.30 -18.77 26.70
C VAL A 253 25.69 -19.34 27.98
N GLU A 254 24.49 -18.87 28.34
CA GLU A 254 23.74 -19.43 29.46
C GLU A 254 23.07 -20.76 29.07
N ALA A 255 22.81 -21.63 30.05
CA ALA A 255 22.26 -22.98 29.83
C ALA A 255 20.94 -23.01 29.03
N VAL A 256 20.16 -21.93 29.05
CA VAL A 256 18.93 -21.78 28.26
C VAL A 256 19.18 -21.88 26.75
N VAL A 257 20.37 -21.48 26.29
CA VAL A 257 20.78 -21.53 24.88
C VAL A 257 21.17 -22.95 24.46
N CYS A 258 21.71 -23.74 25.38
CA CYS A 258 22.26 -25.08 25.16
C CYS A 258 21.20 -26.18 24.93
N ASN A 259 19.95 -25.81 24.63
CA ASN A 259 18.94 -26.77 24.24
C ASN A 259 19.32 -27.41 22.89
N LYS A 260 19.40 -28.74 22.84
CA LYS A 260 19.80 -29.50 21.64
C LYS A 260 19.03 -29.09 20.38
N ARG A 261 17.70 -28.92 20.47
CA ARG A 261 16.85 -28.56 19.32
C ARG A 261 17.15 -27.15 18.80
N THR A 262 17.44 -26.22 19.71
CA THR A 262 17.85 -24.84 19.38
C THR A 262 19.19 -24.85 18.66
N ILE A 263 20.19 -25.51 19.24
CA ILE A 263 21.54 -25.63 18.68
C ILE A 263 21.52 -26.26 17.28
N GLU A 264 20.84 -27.40 17.12
CA GLU A 264 20.68 -28.06 15.81
C GLU A 264 20.03 -27.15 14.78
N SER A 265 19.05 -26.33 15.18
CA SER A 265 18.38 -25.40 14.28
C SER A 265 19.27 -24.25 13.86
N MET A 266 20.09 -23.71 14.78
CA MET A 266 21.11 -22.70 14.46
C MET A 266 22.20 -23.26 13.55
N ILE A 267 22.69 -24.48 13.79
CA ILE A 267 23.66 -25.16 12.92
C ILE A 267 23.09 -25.30 11.51
N LYS A 268 21.87 -25.83 11.37
CA LYS A 268 21.22 -26.03 10.05
C LYS A 268 21.00 -24.70 9.31
N ALA A 269 20.69 -23.64 10.04
CA ALA A 269 20.51 -22.30 9.49
C ALA A 269 21.83 -21.60 9.11
N GLY A 270 22.99 -22.13 9.53
CA GLY A 270 24.30 -21.54 9.28
C GLY A 270 24.78 -20.55 10.33
N GLY A 271 24.13 -20.51 11.50
CA GLY A 271 24.45 -19.58 12.61
C GLY A 271 25.91 -19.63 13.09
N PHE A 272 26.60 -20.74 12.84
CA PHE A 272 27.98 -20.99 13.26
C PHE A 272 28.98 -21.07 12.10
N ASP A 273 28.55 -20.79 10.86
CA ASP A 273 29.43 -20.92 9.68
C ASP A 273 30.65 -19.98 9.76
N GLY A 274 30.51 -18.83 10.43
CA GLY A 274 31.60 -17.88 10.69
C GLY A 274 32.66 -18.37 11.69
N LEU A 275 32.41 -19.47 12.39
CA LEU A 275 33.31 -20.03 13.41
C LEU A 275 34.30 -21.07 12.84
N GLY A 276 34.33 -21.28 11.52
CA GLY A 276 35.31 -22.15 10.87
C GLY A 276 35.05 -23.65 11.00
N HIS A 277 33.87 -24.06 11.49
CA HIS A 277 33.46 -25.46 11.56
C HIS A 277 32.49 -25.84 10.45
N THR A 278 32.56 -27.09 9.97
CA THR A 278 31.54 -27.59 9.05
C THR A 278 30.25 -27.89 9.81
N ARG A 279 29.09 -27.59 9.22
CA ARG A 279 27.78 -27.90 9.83
C ARG A 279 27.64 -29.39 10.20
N LYS A 280 28.18 -30.30 9.38
CA LYS A 280 28.19 -31.75 9.64
C LYS A 280 29.05 -32.11 10.86
N GLY A 281 30.15 -31.40 11.10
CA GLY A 281 30.99 -31.62 12.28
C GLY A 281 30.37 -31.12 13.59
N LEU A 282 29.43 -30.17 13.51
CA LEU A 282 28.70 -29.67 14.67
C LEU A 282 27.38 -30.42 14.96
N SER A 283 26.88 -31.20 13.99
CA SER A 283 25.57 -31.87 14.04
C SER A 283 25.61 -33.22 14.76
#